data_AF-A0A1Q6Q3V5-F1
#
_entry.id   AF-A0A1Q6Q3V5-F1
#
_cell.length_a   1.000
_cell.length_b   1.000
_cell.length_c   1.000
_cell.angle_alpha   90.00
_cell.angle_beta   90.00
_cell.angle_gamma   90.00
#
_symmetry.space_group_name_H-M   'P 1'
#
loop_
_entity.id
_entity.type
_entity.pdbx_description
1 polymer ?
#
loop_
_entity_poly.entity_id
_entity_poly.type
_entity_poly.pdbx_seq_one_letter_code
_entity_poly.pdbx_strand_id
1 'polypeptide(L)'
;METGFKRNLLAELLDSVGRGVLLMALGIGWFVFLWGLNLPALLAGIALGTLLLLLRRLYRQTTLVRRETALRCRIGGELLLEKMLLSEAKEAHFQAALLLEEKWPLRMQRITADGALCRQEKPSGGAETLLVQCVRMPPEGELSIGQLVEAHRAMQRQQANRVILCVLGKAPPRVIARAEQMPTPIRVIRRETLLTLAGRLSPATDAQLVALGQRKRRTPQRGSLLSIMTQREKAPRYWGYGLFMLILYILTGSAWYAMPGTVCLTLSVVCRSGQAEEARL
;
A
#
# COMPACT_ATOMS: atom_id res chain seq x y z
N MET A 1 10.62 16.19 -18.94
CA MET A 1 9.70 15.55 -17.97
C MET A 1 9.28 16.48 -16.80
N GLU A 2 9.83 17.69 -16.65
CA GLU A 2 9.44 18.63 -15.57
C GLU A 2 8.08 19.33 -15.80
N THR A 3 7.66 19.46 -17.05
CA THR A 3 6.42 20.16 -17.44
C THR A 3 5.15 19.38 -17.06
N GLY A 4 5.22 18.04 -17.04
CA GLY A 4 4.09 17.19 -16.64
C GLY A 4 3.83 17.21 -15.14
N PHE A 5 4.89 17.25 -14.32
CA PHE A 5 4.76 17.32 -12.86
C PHE A 5 4.22 18.69 -12.41
N LYS A 6 4.70 19.78 -13.02
CA LYS A 6 4.21 21.14 -12.77
C LYS A 6 2.72 21.29 -13.15
N ARG A 7 2.28 20.71 -14.27
CA ARG A 7 0.86 20.77 -14.69
C ARG A 7 -0.08 20.05 -13.72
N ASN A 8 0.31 18.88 -13.23
CA ASN A 8 -0.51 18.15 -12.26
C ASN A 8 -0.55 18.86 -10.90
N LEU A 9 0.58 19.42 -10.46
CA LEU A 9 0.65 20.21 -9.24
C LEU A 9 -0.17 21.49 -9.35
N LEU A 10 -0.12 22.18 -10.49
CA LEU A 10 -0.91 23.39 -10.73
C LEU A 10 -2.40 23.09 -10.82
N ALA A 11 -2.81 22.00 -11.48
CA ALA A 11 -4.21 21.59 -11.51
C ALA A 11 -4.74 21.25 -10.11
N GLU A 12 -3.94 20.53 -9.32
CA GLU A 12 -4.30 20.17 -7.95
C GLU A 12 -4.32 21.39 -7.01
N LEU A 13 -3.39 22.34 -7.20
CA LEU A 13 -3.38 23.63 -6.51
C LEU A 13 -4.59 24.48 -6.91
N LEU A 14 -4.91 24.59 -8.20
CA LEU A 14 -6.05 25.36 -8.70
C LEU A 14 -7.36 24.81 -8.15
N ASP A 15 -7.52 23.49 -8.14
CA ASP A 15 -8.69 22.81 -7.57
C ASP A 15 -8.79 22.99 -6.05
N SER A 16 -7.66 23.09 -5.36
CA SER A 16 -7.60 23.32 -3.92
C SER A 16 -7.95 24.76 -3.54
N VAL A 17 -7.48 25.72 -4.35
CA VAL A 17 -7.74 27.15 -4.19
C VAL A 17 -9.18 27.45 -4.59
N GLY A 18 -9.66 26.91 -5.72
CA GLY A 18 -11.03 27.08 -6.18
C GLY A 18 -12.05 26.58 -5.16
N ARG A 19 -11.81 25.40 -4.55
CA ARG A 19 -12.66 24.88 -3.46
C ARG A 19 -12.56 25.71 -2.17
N GLY A 20 -11.42 26.34 -1.90
CA GLY A 20 -11.25 27.24 -0.77
C GLY A 20 -12.00 28.56 -0.94
N VAL A 21 -11.91 29.15 -2.14
CA VAL A 21 -12.64 30.37 -2.52
C VAL A 21 -14.14 30.12 -2.54
N LEU A 22 -14.59 28.95 -3.01
CA LEU A 22 -16.01 28.60 -3.00
C LEU A 22 -16.56 28.50 -1.57
N LEU A 23 -15.81 27.92 -0.63
CA LEU A 23 -16.19 27.88 0.80
C LEU A 23 -16.20 29.27 1.44
N MET A 24 -15.25 30.15 1.10
CA MET A 24 -15.24 31.54 1.52
C MET A 24 -16.48 32.29 1.01
N ALA A 25 -16.78 32.16 -0.29
CA ALA A 25 -17.92 32.81 -0.92
C ALA A 25 -19.26 32.29 -0.36
N LEU A 26 -19.35 31.00 -0.04
CA LEU A 26 -20.53 30.40 0.59
C LEU A 26 -20.71 30.89 2.03
N GLY A 27 -19.62 31.04 2.79
CA GLY A 27 -19.64 31.61 4.13
C GLY A 27 -20.06 33.09 4.14
N ILE A 28 -19.50 33.89 3.23
CA ILE A 28 -19.86 35.32 3.08
C ILE A 28 -21.30 35.45 2.59
N GLY A 29 -21.69 34.70 1.55
CA GLY A 29 -23.03 34.72 0.98
C GLY A 29 -24.11 34.32 1.98
N TRP A 30 -23.84 33.34 2.84
CA TRP A 30 -24.76 32.92 3.90
C TRP A 30 -25.02 34.02 4.93
N PHE A 31 -23.98 34.70 5.40
CA PHE A 31 -24.12 35.79 6.38
C PHE A 31 -24.76 37.04 5.77
N VAL A 32 -24.43 37.38 4.52
CA VAL A 32 -25.06 38.48 3.79
C VAL A 32 -26.55 38.20 3.52
N PHE A 33 -26.92 36.95 3.27
CA PHE A 33 -28.32 36.55 3.10
C PHE A 33 -29.15 36.68 4.39
N LEU A 34 -28.58 36.33 5.55
CA LEU A 34 -29.28 36.37 6.84
C LEU A 34 -29.37 37.79 7.45
N TRP A 35 -28.36 38.64 7.24
CA TRP A 35 -28.23 39.94 7.95
C TRP A 35 -28.11 41.16 7.02
N GLY A 36 -28.22 40.99 5.70
CA GLY A 36 -28.05 42.05 4.71
C GLY A 36 -26.59 42.47 4.50
N LEU A 37 -26.39 43.53 3.69
CA LEU A 37 -25.07 44.08 3.31
C LEU A 37 -24.48 44.96 4.42
N ASN A 38 -24.21 44.34 5.57
CA ASN A 38 -23.67 45.02 6.75
C ASN A 38 -22.19 44.65 6.98
N LEU A 39 -21.36 45.65 7.31
CA LEU A 39 -19.95 45.46 7.68
C LEU A 39 -19.69 44.34 8.70
N PRO A 40 -20.46 44.21 9.81
CA PRO A 40 -20.27 43.10 10.76
C PRO A 40 -20.59 41.73 10.16
N ALA A 41 -21.56 41.64 9.24
CA ALA A 41 -21.92 40.38 8.58
C ALA A 41 -20.81 39.91 7.61
N LEU A 42 -20.15 40.84 6.92
CA LEU A 42 -18.98 40.56 6.08
C LEU A 42 -17.80 40.05 6.92
N LEU A 43 -17.51 40.70 8.04
CA LEU A 43 -16.44 40.29 8.97
C LEU A 43 -16.70 38.89 9.56
N ALA A 44 -17.94 38.62 9.97
CA ALA A 44 -18.33 37.32 10.49
C ALA A 44 -18.23 36.20 9.42
N GLY A 45 -18.63 36.48 8.18
CA GLY A 45 -18.50 35.55 7.05
C GLY A 45 -17.04 35.19 6.73
N ILE A 46 -16.13 36.17 6.76
CA ILE A 46 -14.69 35.95 6.57
C ILE A 46 -14.11 35.12 7.73
N ALA A 47 -14.48 35.42 8.98
CA ALA A 47 -14.02 34.66 10.14
C ALA A 47 -14.49 33.20 10.11
N LEU A 48 -15.77 32.95 9.80
CA LEU A 48 -16.29 31.59 9.70
C LEU A 48 -15.66 30.81 8.55
N GLY A 49 -15.49 31.45 7.40
CA GLY A 49 -14.83 30.81 6.27
C GLY A 49 -13.36 30.46 6.56
N THR A 50 -12.61 31.32 7.26
CA THR A 50 -11.19 31.05 7.56
C THR A 50 -11.08 29.90 8.56
N LEU A 51 -11.97 29.84 9.54
CA LEU A 51 -12.10 28.72 10.47
C LEU A 51 -12.38 27.39 9.75
N LEU A 52 -13.34 27.37 8.80
CA LEU A 52 -13.66 26.20 7.99
C LEU A 52 -12.47 25.71 7.15
N LEU A 53 -11.69 26.64 6.57
CA LEU A 53 -10.48 26.30 5.83
C LEU A 53 -9.40 25.67 6.73
N LEU A 54 -9.19 26.22 7.93
CA LEU A 54 -8.26 25.68 8.91
C LEU A 54 -8.68 24.29 9.38
N LEU A 55 -9.95 24.10 9.74
CA LEU A 55 -10.51 22.79 10.10
C LEU A 55 -10.29 21.76 9.00
N ARG A 56 -10.56 22.13 7.75
CA ARG A 56 -10.34 21.25 6.59
C ARG A 56 -8.86 20.92 6.40
N ARG A 57 -7.96 21.89 6.58
CA ARG A 57 -6.50 21.68 6.49
C ARG A 57 -6.03 20.72 7.57
N LEU A 58 -6.44 20.93 8.83
CA LEU A 58 -6.10 20.04 9.94
C LEU A 58 -6.67 18.64 9.76
N TYR A 59 -7.92 18.52 9.29
CA TYR A 59 -8.52 17.21 8.99
C TYR A 59 -7.76 16.49 7.86
N ARG A 60 -7.40 17.21 6.79
CA ARG A 60 -6.58 16.63 5.72
C ARG A 60 -5.20 16.22 6.21
N GLN A 61 -4.52 17.05 7.01
CA GLN A 61 -3.22 16.71 7.56
C GLN A 61 -3.28 15.47 8.46
N THR A 62 -4.23 15.41 9.39
CA THR A 62 -4.38 14.27 10.30
C THR A 62 -4.76 12.99 9.56
N THR A 63 -5.65 13.07 8.57
CA THR A 63 -6.00 11.91 7.73
C THR A 63 -4.84 11.47 6.84
N LEU A 64 -4.07 12.41 6.28
CA LEU A 64 -2.87 12.10 5.50
C LEU A 64 -1.81 11.44 6.36
N VAL A 65 -1.50 11.98 7.54
CA VAL A 65 -0.54 11.39 8.47
C VAL A 65 -0.96 9.98 8.87
N ARG A 66 -2.25 9.75 9.18
CA ARG A 66 -2.77 8.41 9.49
C ARG A 66 -2.65 7.44 8.32
N ARG A 67 -2.91 7.90 7.10
CA ARG A 67 -2.77 7.07 5.89
C ARG A 67 -1.30 6.77 5.60
N GLU A 68 -0.44 7.77 5.76
CA GLU A 68 0.99 7.65 5.56
C GLU A 68 1.62 6.69 6.58
N THR A 69 1.29 6.82 7.86
CA THR A 69 1.79 5.89 8.90
C THR A 69 1.28 4.47 8.65
N ALA A 70 0.01 4.30 8.29
CA ALA A 70 -0.52 2.98 7.94
C ALA A 70 0.20 2.36 6.72
N LEU A 71 0.52 3.16 5.70
CA LEU A 71 1.31 2.72 4.55
C LEU A 71 2.75 2.39 4.92
N ARG A 72 3.40 3.22 5.72
CA ARG A 72 4.76 2.99 6.22
C ARG A 72 4.85 1.69 7.02
N CYS A 73 3.86 1.41 7.87
CA CYS A 73 3.79 0.15 8.61
C CYS A 73 3.59 -1.04 7.67
N ARG A 74 2.67 -0.96 6.69
CA ARG A 74 2.47 -2.06 5.72
C ARG A 74 3.73 -2.36 4.92
N ILE A 75 4.34 -1.32 4.34
CA ILE A 75 5.56 -1.44 3.52
C ILE A 75 6.74 -1.94 4.37
N GLY A 76 6.90 -1.41 5.59
CA GLY A 76 7.96 -1.84 6.50
C GLY A 76 7.82 -3.30 6.91
N GLY A 77 6.59 -3.76 7.17
CA GLY A 77 6.30 -5.15 7.44
C GLY A 77 6.61 -6.08 6.26
N GLU A 78 6.26 -5.67 5.04
CA GLU A 78 6.61 -6.42 3.82
C GLU A 78 8.13 -6.52 3.60
N LEU A 79 8.84 -5.39 3.73
CA LEU A 79 10.29 -5.33 3.61
C LEU A 79 11.00 -6.22 4.64
N LEU A 80 10.52 -6.22 5.89
CA LEU A 80 11.10 -7.06 6.94
C LEU A 80 10.89 -8.55 6.63
N LEU A 81 9.71 -8.95 6.16
CA LEU A 81 9.44 -10.35 5.80
C LEU A 81 10.21 -10.79 4.56
N GLU A 82 10.40 -9.90 3.57
CA GLU A 82 11.31 -10.15 2.45
C GLU A 82 12.75 -10.34 2.93
N LYS A 83 13.21 -9.52 3.88
CA LYS A 83 14.53 -9.68 4.49
C LYS A 83 14.65 -11.01 5.24
N MET A 84 13.62 -11.43 5.99
CA MET A 84 13.58 -12.73 6.68
C MET A 84 13.62 -13.92 5.73
N LEU A 85 13.06 -13.77 4.52
CA LEU A 85 13.09 -14.80 3.49
C LEU A 85 14.49 -14.96 2.89
N LEU A 86 15.22 -13.85 2.75
CA LEU A 86 16.57 -13.80 2.19
C LEU A 86 17.68 -14.05 3.24
N SER A 87 17.40 -13.85 4.52
CA SER A 87 18.37 -14.02 5.61
C SER A 87 18.64 -15.49 5.93
N GLU A 88 19.71 -15.74 6.68
CA GLU A 88 20.02 -17.06 7.21
C GLU A 88 18.89 -17.61 8.09
N ALA A 89 18.77 -18.94 8.16
CA ALA A 89 17.69 -19.59 8.91
C ALA A 89 17.67 -19.17 10.40
N LYS A 90 18.86 -19.09 11.02
CA LYS A 90 19.02 -18.67 12.42
C LYS A 90 18.51 -17.24 12.65
N GLU A 91 18.85 -16.32 11.76
CA GLU A 91 18.41 -14.92 11.84
C GLU A 91 16.90 -14.79 11.64
N ALA A 92 16.32 -15.56 10.71
CA ALA A 92 14.87 -15.58 10.50
C ALA A 92 14.13 -16.12 11.72
N HIS A 93 14.65 -17.15 12.40
CA HIS A 93 14.07 -17.65 13.65
C HIS A 93 14.17 -16.63 14.79
N PHE A 94 15.31 -15.95 14.90
CA PHE A 94 15.52 -14.88 15.88
C PHE A 94 14.56 -13.71 15.66
N GLN A 95 14.48 -13.19 14.43
CA GLN A 95 13.57 -12.10 14.09
C GLN A 95 12.11 -12.52 14.31
N ALA A 96 11.73 -13.74 13.93
CA ALA A 96 10.39 -14.25 14.20
C ALA A 96 10.09 -14.23 15.71
N ALA A 97 11.00 -14.71 16.56
CA ALA A 97 10.81 -14.70 18.00
C ALA A 97 10.70 -13.28 18.57
N LEU A 98 11.49 -12.33 18.06
CA LEU A 98 11.39 -10.91 18.43
C LEU A 98 10.02 -10.30 18.06
N LEU A 99 9.47 -10.65 16.90
CA LEU A 99 8.12 -10.21 16.50
C LEU A 99 7.03 -10.74 17.45
N LEU A 100 7.22 -11.95 18.00
CA LEU A 100 6.25 -12.56 18.90
C LEU A 100 6.31 -11.98 20.32
N GLU A 101 7.48 -11.52 20.76
CA GLU A 101 7.67 -10.88 22.07
C GLU A 101 6.81 -9.62 22.26
N GLU A 102 6.49 -8.89 21.18
CA GLU A 102 5.59 -7.73 21.25
C GLU A 102 4.16 -8.13 21.64
N LYS A 103 3.69 -9.29 21.18
CA LYS A 103 2.30 -9.74 21.37
C LYS A 103 2.12 -10.66 22.57
N TRP A 104 3.18 -11.36 22.96
CA TRP A 104 3.17 -12.34 24.04
C TRP A 104 4.39 -12.13 24.95
N PRO A 105 4.26 -12.29 26.28
CA PRO A 105 5.37 -12.17 27.22
C PRO A 105 6.32 -13.37 27.07
N LEU A 106 7.15 -13.31 26.04
CA LEU A 106 8.12 -14.33 25.66
C LEU A 106 9.50 -13.81 25.99
N ARG A 107 10.28 -14.54 26.78
CA ARG A 107 11.70 -14.27 26.96
C ARG A 107 12.51 -15.25 26.14
N MET A 108 13.26 -14.76 25.16
CA MET A 108 14.15 -15.61 24.38
C MET A 108 15.29 -16.14 25.26
N GLN A 109 15.59 -17.43 25.15
CA GLN A 109 16.69 -18.07 25.89
C GLN A 109 17.86 -18.42 24.98
N ARG A 110 17.59 -19.11 23.87
CA ARG A 110 18.65 -19.65 23.00
C ARG A 110 18.19 -19.77 21.56
N ILE A 111 19.11 -19.51 20.63
CA ILE A 111 18.90 -19.72 19.19
C ILE A 111 19.56 -21.04 18.79
N THR A 112 18.80 -21.93 18.14
CA THR A 112 19.27 -23.21 17.62
C THR A 112 19.09 -23.25 16.10
N ALA A 113 19.71 -24.23 15.43
CA ALA A 113 19.55 -24.40 13.99
C ALA A 113 18.10 -24.74 13.59
N ASP A 114 17.36 -25.38 14.50
CA ASP A 114 15.98 -25.79 14.27
C ASP A 114 14.94 -24.73 14.67
N GLY A 115 15.33 -23.69 15.42
CA GLY A 115 14.43 -22.64 15.90
C GLY A 115 14.96 -21.86 17.10
N ALA A 116 14.21 -20.84 17.52
CA ALA A 116 14.50 -20.07 18.72
C ALA A 116 13.71 -20.63 19.91
N LEU A 117 14.40 -20.95 21.01
CA LEU A 117 13.80 -21.36 22.27
C LEU A 117 13.44 -20.13 23.09
N CYS A 118 12.16 -20.02 23.43
CA CYS A 118 11.58 -18.93 24.22
C CYS A 118 10.92 -19.51 25.46
N ARG A 119 11.05 -18.82 26.59
CA ARG A 119 10.29 -19.10 27.81
C ARG A 119 9.07 -18.21 27.83
N GLN A 120 7.89 -18.80 27.94
CA GLN A 120 6.64 -18.07 28.13
C GLN A 120 6.19 -18.22 29.58
N GLU A 121 5.95 -17.11 30.26
CA GLU A 121 5.23 -17.13 31.53
C GLU A 121 3.73 -17.25 31.25
N LYS A 122 3.12 -18.32 31.76
CA LYS A 122 1.67 -18.44 31.74
C LYS A 122 1.05 -17.50 32.78
N PRO A 123 -0.12 -16.91 32.49
CA PRO A 123 -0.90 -16.18 33.49
C PRO A 123 -1.32 -17.07 34.68
N SER A 124 -1.25 -18.39 34.52
CA SER A 124 -1.56 -19.41 35.54
C SER A 124 -0.39 -19.74 36.49
N GLY A 125 0.75 -19.05 36.41
CA GLY A 125 1.86 -19.21 37.36
C GLY A 125 2.91 -20.29 37.04
N GLY A 126 3.04 -20.70 35.77
CA GLY A 126 4.06 -21.66 35.32
C GLY A 126 4.80 -21.16 34.09
N ALA A 127 6.09 -21.52 33.95
CA ALA A 127 6.87 -21.12 32.79
C ALA A 127 7.02 -22.29 31.80
N GLU A 128 6.60 -22.10 30.57
CA GLU A 128 6.71 -23.09 29.50
C GLU A 128 7.85 -22.76 28.54
N THR A 129 8.55 -23.79 28.07
CA THR A 129 9.49 -23.68 26.96
C THR A 129 8.73 -23.82 25.65
N LEU A 130 8.88 -22.82 24.78
CA LEU A 130 8.30 -22.75 23.46
C LEU A 130 9.42 -22.77 22.42
N LEU A 131 9.25 -23.56 21.37
CA LEU A 131 10.10 -23.48 20.19
C LEU A 131 9.42 -22.64 19.12
N VAL A 132 10.03 -21.51 18.78
CA VAL A 132 9.60 -20.63 17.68
C VAL A 132 10.38 -21.01 16.42
N GLN A 133 9.68 -21.47 15.39
CA GLN A 133 10.27 -21.83 14.12
C GLN A 133 9.66 -21.01 12.99
N CYS A 134 10.51 -20.48 12.12
CA CYS A 134 10.10 -19.69 10.95
C CYS A 134 10.25 -20.55 9.69
N VAL A 135 9.12 -20.88 9.05
CA VAL A 135 9.13 -21.59 7.76
C VAL A 135 9.35 -20.56 6.66
N ARG A 136 10.57 -20.54 6.13
CA ARG A 136 10.96 -19.69 5.02
C ARG A 136 10.39 -20.28 3.74
N MET A 137 9.39 -19.61 3.18
CA MET A 137 8.79 -19.99 1.92
C MET A 137 8.27 -18.76 1.19
N PRO A 138 8.22 -18.76 -0.15
CA PRO A 138 7.69 -17.65 -0.92
C PRO A 138 6.22 -17.37 -0.56
N PRO A 139 5.72 -16.15 -0.79
CA PRO A 139 4.32 -15.77 -0.50
C PRO A 139 3.29 -16.70 -1.16
N GLU A 140 3.62 -17.28 -2.30
CA GLU A 140 2.76 -18.20 -3.05
C GLU A 140 2.87 -19.65 -2.56
N GLY A 141 3.94 -19.99 -1.82
CA GLY A 141 4.18 -21.33 -1.30
C GLY A 141 3.18 -21.69 -0.20
N GLU A 142 2.77 -22.96 -0.19
CA GLU A 142 1.82 -23.50 0.79
C GLU A 142 2.55 -24.33 1.85
N LEU A 143 2.14 -24.17 3.11
CA LEU A 143 2.64 -24.96 4.22
C LEU A 143 2.31 -26.44 4.03
N SER A 144 3.32 -27.30 4.02
CA SER A 144 3.16 -28.74 3.88
C SER A 144 3.05 -29.45 5.24
N ILE A 145 2.44 -30.65 5.25
CA ILE A 145 2.38 -31.49 6.45
C ILE A 145 3.79 -31.96 6.86
N GLY A 146 4.70 -32.17 5.90
CA GLY A 146 6.09 -32.54 6.17
C GLY A 146 6.78 -31.52 7.09
N GLN A 147 6.60 -30.23 6.82
CA GLN A 147 7.15 -29.15 7.64
C GLN A 147 6.55 -29.12 9.06
N LEU A 148 5.28 -29.49 9.25
CA LEU A 148 4.71 -29.64 10.59
C LEU A 148 5.36 -30.81 11.36
N VAL A 149 5.60 -31.93 10.68
CA VAL A 149 6.25 -33.10 11.31
C VAL A 149 7.70 -32.80 11.64
N GLU A 150 8.42 -32.09 10.76
CA GLU A 150 9.79 -31.61 11.02
C GLU A 150 9.83 -30.67 12.23
N ALA A 151 8.88 -29.75 12.34
CA ALA A 151 8.74 -28.86 13.49
C ALA A 151 8.47 -29.64 14.79
N HIS A 152 7.63 -30.67 14.72
CA HIS A 152 7.38 -31.55 15.86
C HIS A 152 8.63 -32.34 16.26
N ARG A 153 9.40 -32.86 15.30
CA ARG A 153 10.68 -33.53 15.58
C ARG A 153 11.72 -32.58 16.18
N ALA A 154 11.78 -31.34 15.70
CA ALA A 154 12.64 -30.30 16.25
C ALA A 154 12.29 -29.98 17.72
N MET A 155 11.00 -29.90 18.04
CA MET A 155 10.52 -29.73 19.42
C MET A 155 10.98 -30.86 20.34
N GLN A 156 10.82 -32.11 19.91
CA GLN A 156 11.25 -33.27 20.68
C GLN A 156 12.76 -33.26 20.93
N ARG A 157 13.56 -32.90 19.91
CA ARG A 157 15.03 -32.77 20.05
C ARG A 157 15.45 -31.71 21.06
N GLN A 158 14.70 -30.62 21.16
CA GLN A 158 14.99 -29.49 22.06
C GLN A 158 14.23 -29.57 23.40
N GLN A 159 13.44 -30.63 23.63
CA GLN A 159 12.59 -30.82 24.81
C GLN A 159 11.70 -29.59 25.13
N ALA A 160 11.08 -29.01 24.10
CA ALA A 160 10.12 -27.90 24.27
C ALA A 160 8.70 -28.43 24.51
N ASN A 161 7.90 -27.69 25.30
CA ASN A 161 6.52 -28.09 25.64
C ASN A 161 5.53 -27.77 24.51
N ARG A 162 5.76 -26.70 23.75
CA ARG A 162 4.91 -26.32 22.59
C ARG A 162 5.73 -25.69 21.47
N VAL A 163 5.15 -25.66 20.27
CA VAL A 163 5.76 -25.04 19.08
C VAL A 163 4.89 -23.90 18.57
N ILE A 164 5.54 -22.80 18.21
CA ILE A 164 4.95 -21.72 17.43
C ILE A 164 5.59 -21.72 16.04
N LEU A 165 4.77 -21.92 15.01
CA LEU A 165 5.21 -21.94 13.62
C LEU A 165 4.85 -20.62 12.94
N CYS A 166 5.85 -19.82 12.62
CA CYS A 166 5.72 -18.58 11.87
C CYS A 166 5.84 -18.87 10.37
N VAL A 167 4.74 -18.72 9.63
CA VAL A 167 4.67 -19.06 8.20
C VAL A 167 4.74 -17.80 7.35
N LEU A 168 5.75 -17.71 6.49
CA LEU A 168 5.88 -16.57 5.55
C LEU A 168 4.96 -16.71 4.32
N GLY A 169 4.54 -17.92 3.96
CA GLY A 169 3.63 -18.20 2.85
C GLY A 169 2.17 -18.36 3.25
N LYS A 170 1.42 -19.17 2.48
CA LYS A 170 0.02 -19.50 2.75
C LYS A 170 -0.08 -20.70 3.70
N ALA A 171 -0.95 -20.58 4.69
CA ALA A 171 -1.28 -21.67 5.60
C ALA A 171 -2.68 -22.22 5.24
N PRO A 172 -2.78 -23.34 4.49
CA PRO A 172 -4.08 -23.92 4.15
C PRO A 172 -4.80 -24.41 5.41
N PRO A 173 -6.15 -24.28 5.47
CA PRO A 173 -6.92 -24.57 6.68
C PRO A 173 -6.81 -26.04 7.10
N ARG A 174 -6.62 -26.97 6.14
CA ARG A 174 -6.40 -28.40 6.41
C ARG A 174 -5.17 -28.64 7.30
N VAL A 175 -4.11 -27.88 7.06
CA VAL A 175 -2.83 -28.02 7.77
C VAL A 175 -2.92 -27.38 9.16
N ILE A 176 -3.69 -26.30 9.30
CA ILE A 176 -3.99 -25.69 10.61
C ILE A 176 -4.83 -26.65 11.47
N ALA A 177 -5.90 -27.22 10.91
CA ALA A 177 -6.71 -28.22 11.61
C ALA A 177 -5.87 -29.43 12.04
N ARG A 178 -4.92 -29.87 11.19
CA ARG A 178 -4.00 -30.95 11.54
C ARG A 178 -3.02 -30.57 12.66
N ALA A 179 -2.55 -29.33 12.68
CA ALA A 179 -1.68 -28.80 13.73
C ALA A 179 -2.38 -28.74 15.10
N GLU A 180 -3.69 -28.45 15.12
CA GLU A 180 -4.51 -28.44 16.33
C GLU A 180 -4.83 -29.85 16.85
N GLN A 181 -4.92 -30.84 15.97
CA GLN A 181 -5.16 -32.25 16.32
C GLN A 181 -3.91 -32.99 16.83
N MET A 182 -2.73 -32.36 16.79
CA MET A 182 -1.51 -33.00 17.29
C MET A 182 -1.50 -33.08 18.83
N PRO A 183 -0.88 -34.13 19.41
CA PRO A 183 -0.87 -34.36 20.86
C PRO A 183 -0.20 -33.23 21.65
N THR A 184 0.75 -32.52 21.04
CA THR A 184 1.25 -31.24 21.53
C THR A 184 0.74 -30.14 20.60
N PRO A 185 -0.03 -29.15 21.11
CA PRO A 185 -0.68 -28.16 20.25
C PRO A 185 0.37 -27.25 19.60
N ILE A 186 0.49 -27.36 18.27
CA ILE A 186 1.33 -26.49 17.43
C ILE A 186 0.49 -25.27 17.06
N ARG A 187 0.97 -24.08 17.41
CA ARG A 187 0.30 -22.83 17.05
C ARG A 187 0.86 -22.27 15.76
N VAL A 188 0.05 -22.23 14.70
CA VAL A 188 0.44 -21.65 13.41
C VAL A 188 0.09 -20.17 13.38
N ILE A 189 1.08 -19.32 13.08
CA ILE A 189 0.91 -17.88 12.90
C ILE A 189 0.99 -17.56 11.41
N ARG A 190 -0.09 -16.95 10.91
CA ARG A 190 -0.26 -16.61 9.50
C ARG A 190 0.61 -15.41 9.12
N ARG A 191 0.97 -15.34 7.83
CA ARG A 191 1.69 -14.21 7.22
C ARG A 191 1.04 -12.85 7.55
N GLU A 192 -0.28 -12.74 7.51
CA GLU A 192 -1.00 -11.50 7.80
C GLU A 192 -0.73 -10.98 9.23
N THR A 193 -0.71 -11.88 10.22
CA THR A 193 -0.40 -11.50 11.60
C THR A 193 1.06 -11.08 11.71
N LEU A 194 1.97 -11.78 11.04
CA LEU A 194 3.39 -11.39 10.99
C LEU A 194 3.59 -10.04 10.32
N LEU A 195 2.89 -9.75 9.22
CA LEU A 195 2.92 -8.45 8.53
C LEU A 195 2.50 -7.32 9.47
N THR A 196 1.43 -7.53 10.24
CA THR A 196 0.95 -6.51 11.17
C THR A 196 1.91 -6.26 12.34
N LEU A 197 2.56 -7.30 12.85
CA LEU A 197 3.56 -7.19 13.94
C LEU A 197 4.85 -6.55 13.41
N ALA A 198 5.36 -7.05 12.29
CA ALA A 198 6.53 -6.52 11.61
C ALA A 198 6.37 -5.03 11.25
N GLY A 199 5.20 -4.65 10.76
CA GLY A 199 4.93 -3.26 10.41
C GLY A 199 4.86 -2.30 11.59
N ARG A 200 4.52 -2.79 12.79
CA ARG A 200 4.54 -2.01 14.03
C ARG A 200 5.95 -1.83 14.56
N LEU A 201 6.74 -2.90 14.55
CA LEU A 201 8.12 -2.90 15.05
C LEU A 201 9.11 -2.19 14.12
N SER A 202 8.89 -2.28 12.81
CA SER A 202 9.78 -1.69 11.81
C SER A 202 8.98 -0.95 10.73
N PRO A 203 8.48 0.26 11.03
CA PRO A 203 7.88 1.10 10.00
C PRO A 203 8.92 1.50 8.95
N ALA A 204 8.49 1.59 7.68
CA ALA A 204 9.39 1.94 6.57
C ALA A 204 10.03 3.31 6.78
N THR A 205 11.36 3.36 6.66
CA THR A 205 12.15 4.59 6.75
C THR A 205 12.11 5.37 5.44
N ASP A 206 12.27 6.69 5.50
CA ASP A 206 12.23 7.55 4.29
C ASP A 206 13.28 7.11 3.24
N ALA A 207 14.47 6.68 3.67
CA ALA A 207 15.50 6.14 2.78
C ALA A 207 15.04 4.86 2.04
N GLN A 208 14.33 3.97 2.73
CA GLN A 208 13.80 2.73 2.13
C GLN A 208 12.67 3.04 1.14
N LEU A 209 11.80 4.02 1.45
CA LEU A 209 10.75 4.48 0.55
C LEU A 209 11.34 5.12 -0.71
N VAL A 210 12.41 5.91 -0.58
CA VAL A 210 13.12 6.48 -1.73
C VAL A 210 13.77 5.38 -2.57
N ALA A 211 14.43 4.39 -1.95
CA ALA A 211 15.02 3.26 -2.67
C ALA A 211 13.97 2.43 -3.43
N LEU A 212 12.83 2.14 -2.80
CA LEU A 212 11.67 1.49 -3.44
C LEU A 212 11.11 2.34 -4.58
N GLY A 213 10.96 3.65 -4.36
CA GLY A 213 10.50 4.60 -5.35
C GLY A 213 11.45 4.67 -6.56
N GLN A 214 12.76 4.65 -6.33
CA GLN A 214 13.77 4.60 -7.39
C GLN A 214 13.72 3.27 -8.15
N ARG A 215 13.56 2.13 -7.47
CA ARG A 215 13.41 0.81 -8.11
C ARG A 215 12.17 0.75 -8.99
N LYS A 216 11.03 1.24 -8.49
CA LYS A 216 9.76 1.31 -9.22
C LYS A 216 9.78 2.34 -10.36
N ARG A 217 10.53 3.44 -10.20
CA ARG A 217 10.77 4.43 -11.28
C ARG A 217 11.76 3.93 -12.34
N ARG A 218 12.69 3.03 -11.98
CA ARG A 218 13.63 2.37 -12.91
C ARG A 218 12.99 1.26 -13.74
N THR A 219 11.75 0.87 -13.44
CA THR A 219 10.91 0.05 -14.31
C THR A 219 9.93 0.88 -15.15
N PRO A 220 10.34 1.81 -16.04
CA PRO A 220 9.56 2.13 -17.22
C PRO A 220 10.12 1.26 -18.35
N GLN A 221 9.57 0.05 -18.52
CA GLN A 221 9.77 -0.68 -19.76
C GLN A 221 9.30 0.29 -20.86
N ARG A 222 10.19 0.74 -21.75
CA ARG A 222 9.84 1.76 -22.77
C ARG A 222 8.64 1.35 -23.63
N GLY A 223 8.33 0.04 -23.71
CA GLY A 223 7.09 -0.49 -24.30
C GLY A 223 5.80 -0.19 -23.51
N SER A 224 5.87 0.09 -22.20
CA SER A 224 4.71 0.37 -21.35
C SER A 224 4.10 1.76 -21.58
N LEU A 225 4.89 2.76 -21.98
CA LEU A 225 4.34 4.09 -22.28
C LEU A 225 3.52 4.08 -23.57
N LEU A 226 3.98 3.34 -24.58
CA LEU A 226 3.22 3.09 -25.80
C LEU A 226 1.95 2.29 -25.47
N SER A 227 2.04 1.22 -24.68
CA SER A 227 0.85 0.45 -24.30
C SER A 227 -0.14 1.20 -23.42
N ILE A 228 0.30 2.17 -22.60
CA ILE A 228 -0.58 3.06 -21.81
C ILE A 228 -1.23 4.14 -22.68
N MET A 229 -0.54 4.63 -23.72
CA MET A 229 -1.12 5.55 -24.71
C MET A 229 -2.10 4.84 -25.64
N THR A 230 -1.85 3.58 -26.00
CA THR A 230 -2.74 2.75 -26.84
C THR A 230 -3.79 1.97 -26.05
N GLN A 231 -4.03 2.31 -24.79
CA GLN A 231 -5.07 1.68 -23.96
C GLN A 231 -6.48 1.86 -24.55
N ARG A 232 -7.14 0.72 -24.78
CA ARG A 232 -8.48 0.53 -25.37
C ARG A 232 -9.57 1.46 -24.86
N GLU A 233 -9.53 1.84 -23.58
CA GLU A 233 -10.53 2.71 -22.95
C GLU A 233 -10.46 4.18 -23.40
N LYS A 234 -9.31 4.62 -23.94
CA LYS A 234 -9.10 6.04 -24.30
C LYS A 234 -9.37 6.32 -25.78
N ALA A 235 -9.44 5.30 -26.63
CA ALA A 235 -9.73 5.42 -28.06
C ALA A 235 -11.02 6.21 -28.39
N PRO A 236 -12.19 5.97 -27.75
CA PRO A 236 -13.39 6.76 -28.03
C PRO A 236 -13.26 8.22 -27.55
N ARG A 237 -12.47 8.45 -26.50
CA ARG A 237 -12.20 9.82 -25.99
C ARG A 237 -11.31 10.58 -26.95
N TYR A 238 -10.24 9.96 -27.47
CA TYR A 238 -9.37 10.58 -28.48
C TYR A 238 -10.11 10.89 -29.77
N TRP A 239 -11.03 10.02 -30.18
CA TRP A 239 -11.89 10.27 -31.34
C TRP A 239 -12.84 11.45 -31.11
N GLY A 240 -13.49 11.52 -29.94
CA GLY A 240 -14.35 12.64 -29.56
C GLY A 240 -13.60 13.98 -29.48
N TYR A 241 -12.41 14.00 -28.87
CA TYR A 241 -11.58 15.20 -28.81
C TYR A 241 -11.05 15.63 -30.18
N GLY A 242 -10.66 14.69 -31.04
CA GLY A 242 -10.22 14.96 -32.41
C GLY A 242 -11.33 15.55 -33.28
N LEU A 243 -12.53 14.96 -33.22
CA LEU A 243 -13.71 15.44 -33.96
C LEU A 243 -14.13 16.84 -33.48
N PHE A 244 -14.15 17.06 -32.16
CA PHE A 244 -14.50 18.35 -31.56
C PHE A 244 -13.51 19.46 -31.98
N MET A 245 -12.21 19.17 -31.99
CA MET A 245 -11.19 20.13 -32.45
C MET A 245 -11.30 20.42 -33.96
N LEU A 246 -11.70 19.44 -34.76
CA LEU A 246 -11.94 19.62 -36.20
C LEU A 246 -13.19 20.46 -36.47
N ILE A 247 -14.25 20.27 -35.69
CA ILE A 247 -15.46 21.12 -35.76
C ILE A 247 -15.10 22.55 -35.37
N LEU A 248 -14.33 22.74 -34.30
CA LEU A 248 -13.84 24.06 -33.91
C LEU A 248 -12.96 24.69 -34.99
N TYR A 249 -12.11 23.92 -35.66
CA TYR A 249 -11.32 24.39 -36.79
C TYR A 249 -12.19 24.88 -37.95
N ILE A 250 -13.22 24.13 -38.34
CA ILE A 250 -14.17 24.53 -39.38
C ILE A 250 -14.93 25.79 -38.97
N LEU A 251 -15.28 25.93 -37.69
CA LEU A 251 -16.06 27.06 -37.18
C LEU A 251 -15.24 28.35 -37.00
N THR A 252 -13.96 28.23 -36.63
CA THR A 252 -13.09 29.40 -36.32
C THR A 252 -12.06 29.71 -37.39
N GLY A 253 -11.86 28.84 -38.39
CA GLY A 253 -10.90 29.02 -39.49
C GLY A 253 -9.42 29.08 -39.06
N SER A 254 -9.13 28.85 -37.79
CA SER A 254 -7.79 29.03 -37.22
C SER A 254 -6.97 27.74 -37.29
N ALA A 255 -5.90 27.76 -38.08
CA ALA A 255 -4.97 26.64 -38.28
C ALA A 255 -4.32 26.10 -36.99
N TRP A 256 -4.38 26.86 -35.90
CA TRP A 256 -3.90 26.44 -34.58
C TRP A 256 -4.65 25.23 -34.00
N TYR A 257 -5.90 25.00 -34.41
CA TYR A 257 -6.70 23.84 -33.97
C TYR A 257 -6.55 22.60 -34.88
N ALA A 258 -6.00 22.77 -36.08
CA ALA A 258 -5.82 21.68 -37.03
C ALA A 258 -4.71 20.70 -36.60
N MET A 259 -3.57 21.21 -36.12
CA MET A 259 -2.43 20.40 -35.65
C MET A 259 -2.78 19.45 -34.49
N PRO A 260 -3.42 19.88 -33.38
CA PRO A 260 -3.80 18.95 -32.32
C PRO A 260 -4.92 17.99 -32.74
N GLY A 261 -5.82 18.38 -33.64
CA GLY A 261 -6.89 17.53 -34.17
C GLY A 261 -6.36 16.36 -35.02
N THR A 262 -5.42 16.62 -35.93
CA THR A 262 -4.79 15.58 -36.78
C THR A 262 -3.93 14.62 -35.97
N VAL A 263 -3.22 15.11 -34.94
CA VAL A 263 -2.46 14.26 -34.01
C VAL A 263 -3.38 13.34 -33.19
N CYS A 264 -4.55 13.81 -32.74
CA CYS A 264 -5.52 12.96 -32.03
C CYS A 264 -6.15 11.90 -32.94
N LEU A 265 -6.43 12.24 -34.20
CA LEU A 265 -6.98 11.29 -35.17
C LEU A 265 -5.97 10.23 -35.60
N THR A 266 -4.72 10.60 -35.86
CA THR A 266 -3.65 9.64 -36.19
C THR A 266 -3.40 8.67 -35.04
N LEU A 267 -3.40 9.14 -33.78
CA LEU A 267 -3.33 8.26 -32.61
C LEU A 267 -4.55 7.32 -32.49
N SER A 268 -5.76 7.79 -32.84
CA SER A 268 -6.96 6.95 -32.87
C SER A 268 -6.87 5.83 -33.91
N VAL A 269 -6.35 6.14 -35.10
CA VAL A 269 -6.13 5.16 -36.18
C VAL A 269 -5.06 4.15 -35.78
N VAL A 270 -3.93 4.58 -35.20
CA VAL A 270 -2.86 3.68 -34.73
C VAL A 270 -3.34 2.76 -33.60
N CYS A 271 -4.17 3.27 -32.69
CA CYS A 271 -4.80 2.45 -31.65
C CYS A 271 -5.78 1.41 -32.21
N ARG A 272 -6.35 1.65 -33.40
CA ARG A 272 -7.24 0.73 -34.12
C ARG A 272 -6.47 -0.24 -35.02
N SER A 273 -5.39 0.18 -35.67
CA SER A 273 -4.61 -0.67 -36.57
C SER A 273 -3.76 -1.70 -35.82
N GLY A 274 -3.26 -1.35 -34.62
CA GLY A 274 -2.64 -2.34 -33.73
C GLY A 274 -3.57 -3.49 -33.33
N GLN A 275 -4.90 -3.30 -33.42
CA GLN A 275 -5.89 -4.36 -33.19
C GLN A 275 -5.92 -5.41 -34.31
N ALA A 276 -5.55 -5.03 -35.53
CA ALA A 276 -5.59 -5.94 -36.68
C ALA A 276 -4.35 -6.85 -36.75
N GLU A 277 -3.24 -6.43 -36.15
CA GLU A 277 -2.00 -7.20 -36.06
C GLU A 277 -2.04 -8.21 -34.90
N GLU A 278 -2.52 -7.82 -33.72
CA GLU A 278 -2.66 -8.74 -32.56
C GLU A 278 -3.77 -9.79 -32.74
N ALA A 279 -4.78 -9.54 -33.58
CA ALA A 279 -5.85 -10.52 -33.87
C ALA A 279 -5.47 -11.55 -34.96
N ARG A 280 -4.30 -11.41 -35.60
CA ARG A 280 -3.77 -12.34 -36.61
C ARG A 280 -2.64 -13.24 -36.07
N LEU A 281 -2.18 -13.00 -34.84
CA LEU A 281 -1.26 -13.86 -34.09
C LEU A 281 -2.06 -14.73 -33.10
#